data_AF-A0A4Z2CKJ8-F1
#
_entry.id   AF-A0A4Z2CKJ8-F1
#
_cell.length_a   1.000
_cell.length_b   1.000
_cell.length_c   1.000
_cell.angle_alpha   90.00
_cell.angle_beta   90.00
_cell.angle_gamma   90.00
#
_symmetry.space_group_name_H-M   'P 1'
#
loop_
_entity.id
_entity.type
_entity.pdbx_description
1 polymer ?
#
loop_
_entity_poly.entity_id
_entity_poly.type
_entity_poly.pdbx_seq_one_letter_code
_entity_poly.pdbx_strand_id
1 'polypeptide(L)'
;LPKIKEWVDEHDSGATIIPFSADLEQKLSEMSPEEAKVYMKENEFTSMLPKIIRVVIKHCNYNISSLVGKMKLKHGLYRKDQKPPQAAGRVAYRYGKRFYNG
;
A
#
# COMPACT_ATOMS: atom_id res chain seq x y z
N LEU A 1 -0.93 -1.17 25.19
CA LEU A 1 -1.84 -0.88 24.06
C LEU A 1 -3.05 -0.02 24.46
N PRO A 2 -3.87 -0.34 25.48
CA PRO A 2 -5.09 0.43 25.77
C PRO A 2 -4.81 1.92 26.06
N LYS A 3 -3.78 2.24 26.85
CA LYS A 3 -3.40 3.63 27.16
C LYS A 3 -3.01 4.49 25.95
N ILE A 4 -2.35 3.88 24.95
CA ILE A 4 -1.97 4.61 23.72
C ILE A 4 -3.22 4.85 22.87
N LYS A 5 -4.11 3.85 22.82
CA LYS A 5 -5.38 3.98 22.12
C LYS A 5 -6.26 5.07 22.75
N GLU A 6 -6.42 5.05 24.07
CA GLU A 6 -7.16 6.06 24.82
C GLU A 6 -6.61 7.48 24.58
N TRP A 7 -5.28 7.64 24.67
CA TRP A 7 -4.65 8.94 24.40
C TRP A 7 -4.89 9.43 22.97
N VAL A 8 -4.79 8.54 21.97
CA VAL A 8 -5.06 8.89 20.56
C VAL A 8 -6.54 9.20 20.34
N ASP A 9 -7.46 8.44 20.94
CA ASP A 9 -8.90 8.68 20.82
C ASP A 9 -9.28 10.06 21.41
N GLU A 10 -8.57 10.55 22.43
CA GLU A 10 -8.75 11.88 23.03
C GLU A 10 -8.13 13.03 22.22
N HIS A 11 -6.98 12.82 21.58
CA HIS A 11 -6.21 13.90 20.92
C HIS A 11 -6.36 13.95 19.40
N ASP A 12 -6.56 12.80 18.75
CA ASP A 12 -6.70 12.66 17.31
C ASP A 12 -7.52 11.40 16.98
N SER A 13 -8.84 11.50 17.16
CA SER A 13 -9.81 10.41 16.95
C SER A 13 -9.90 9.90 15.50
N GLY A 14 -9.15 10.48 14.56
CA GLY A 14 -9.03 10.01 13.18
C GLY A 14 -7.74 9.23 12.88
N ALA A 15 -6.77 9.22 13.81
CA ALA A 15 -5.48 8.61 13.58
C ALA A 15 -5.54 7.09 13.49
N THR A 16 -4.89 6.53 12.48
CA THR A 16 -4.81 5.07 12.32
C THR A 16 -3.65 4.51 13.15
N ILE A 17 -3.97 3.77 14.21
CA ILE A 17 -2.97 3.03 14.98
C ILE A 17 -2.76 1.65 14.35
N ILE A 18 -1.50 1.30 14.08
CA ILE A 18 -1.12 -0.01 13.56
C ILE A 18 -0.08 -0.63 14.51
N PRO A 19 -0.44 -1.66 15.29
CA PRO A 19 0.57 -2.42 16.03
C PRO A 19 1.42 -3.21 15.04
N PHE A 20 2.75 -3.08 15.15
CA PHE A 20 3.71 -3.84 14.37
C PHE A 20 4.92 -4.20 15.24
N SER A 21 5.66 -5.23 14.85
CA SER A 21 6.92 -5.63 15.48
C SER A 21 8.03 -5.54 14.43
N ALA A 22 9.05 -4.73 14.70
CA ALA A 22 10.19 -4.58 13.79
C ALA A 22 10.99 -5.89 13.70
N ASP A 23 11.23 -6.56 14.83
CA ASP A 23 12.03 -7.80 14.89
C ASP A 23 11.35 -8.94 14.10
N LEU A 24 10.02 -9.04 14.20
CA LEU A 24 9.26 -10.05 13.47
C LEU A 24 9.35 -9.83 11.95
N GLU A 25 9.16 -8.58 11.50
CA GLU A 25 9.21 -8.23 10.08
C GLU A 25 10.63 -8.35 9.51
N GLN A 26 11.66 -8.03 10.31
CA GLN A 26 13.04 -8.23 9.92
C GLN A 26 13.35 -9.73 9.75
N LYS A 27 12.94 -10.56 10.70
CA LYS A 27 13.09 -12.03 10.58
C LYS A 27 12.37 -12.58 9.35
N LEU A 28 11.17 -12.09 9.05
CA LEU A 28 10.45 -12.45 7.82
C LEU A 28 11.17 -11.99 6.55
N SER A 29 11.88 -10.86 6.59
CA SER A 29 12.61 -10.31 5.45
C SER A 29 13.89 -11.09 5.11
N GLU A 30 14.46 -11.77 6.10
CA GLU A 30 15.64 -12.63 5.95
C GLU A 30 15.27 -14.04 5.44
N MET A 31 14.01 -14.45 5.56
CA MET A 31 13.48 -15.72 5.05
C MET A 31 13.16 -15.65 3.56
N SER A 32 13.13 -16.81 2.90
CA SER A 32 12.58 -16.88 1.54
C SER A 32 11.07 -16.63 1.54
N PRO A 33 10.47 -16.16 0.41
CA PRO A 33 9.04 -15.88 0.32
C PRO A 33 8.13 -17.09 0.59
N GLU A 34 8.64 -18.30 0.38
CA GLU A 34 7.94 -19.56 0.58
C GLU A 34 7.94 -19.94 2.06
N GLU A 35 9.12 -19.90 2.70
CA GLU A 35 9.29 -20.14 4.13
C GLU A 35 8.52 -19.12 4.96
N ALA A 36 8.59 -17.83 4.61
CA ALA A 36 7.84 -16.78 5.29
C ALA A 36 6.33 -17.03 5.28
N LYS A 37 5.78 -17.57 4.17
CA LYS A 37 4.35 -17.92 4.07
C LYS A 37 3.98 -19.10 4.97
N VAL A 38 4.84 -20.12 5.04
CA VAL A 38 4.63 -21.26 5.92
C VAL A 38 4.69 -20.81 7.39
N TYR A 39 5.71 -20.03 7.76
CA TYR A 39 5.89 -19.50 9.11
C TYR A 39 4.72 -18.62 9.56
N MET A 40 4.22 -17.74 8.68
CA MET A 40 3.02 -16.93 8.94
C MET A 40 1.77 -17.81 9.15
N LYS A 41 1.62 -18.87 8.35
CA LYS A 41 0.47 -19.78 8.44
C LYS A 41 0.50 -20.63 9.71
N GLU A 42 1.67 -21.12 10.11
CA GLU A 42 1.85 -21.96 11.31
C GLU A 42 1.63 -21.19 12.61
N ASN A 43 2.07 -19.93 12.65
CA ASN A 43 1.96 -19.07 13.83
C ASN A 43 0.72 -18.16 13.80
N GLU A 44 -0.19 -18.38 12.84
CA GLU A 44 -1.48 -17.67 12.71
C GLU A 44 -1.39 -16.14 12.70
N PHE A 45 -0.33 -15.59 12.09
CA PHE A 45 -0.16 -14.14 11.96
C PHE A 45 0.07 -13.73 10.50
N THR A 46 -0.09 -12.44 10.24
CA THR A 46 0.18 -11.85 8.92
C THR A 46 1.11 -10.66 9.08
N SER A 47 1.98 -10.44 8.09
CA SER A 47 2.83 -9.24 8.04
C SER A 47 1.96 -7.98 7.99
N MET A 48 2.33 -6.99 8.79
CA MET A 48 1.66 -5.69 8.86
C MET A 48 2.26 -4.67 7.89
N LEU A 49 3.46 -4.92 7.35
CA LEU A 49 4.08 -4.04 6.35
C LEU A 49 3.16 -3.72 5.15
N PRO A 50 2.44 -4.68 4.54
CA PRO A 50 1.49 -4.38 3.47
C PRO A 50 0.39 -3.41 3.89
N LYS A 51 -0.08 -3.50 5.15
CA LYS A 51 -1.10 -2.61 5.70
C LYS A 51 -0.53 -1.21 5.96
N ILE A 52 0.67 -1.12 6.52
CA ILE A 52 1.37 0.15 6.76
C ILE A 52 1.56 0.91 5.45
N ILE A 53 2.06 0.24 4.40
CA ILE A 53 2.27 0.85 3.07
C ILE A 53 0.96 1.43 2.52
N ARG A 54 -0.15 0.67 2.58
CA ARG A 54 -1.46 1.16 2.12
C ARG A 54 -1.95 2.36 2.91
N VAL A 55 -1.76 2.36 4.23
CA VAL A 55 -2.19 3.45 5.11
C VAL A 55 -1.37 4.72 4.83
N VAL A 56 -0.06 4.61 4.67
CA VAL A 56 0.81 5.75 4.32
C VAL A 56 0.43 6.33 2.97
N ILE A 57 0.24 5.49 1.95
CA ILE A 57 -0.19 5.93 0.61
C ILE A 57 -1.54 6.67 0.68
N LYS A 58 -2.49 6.14 1.44
CA LYS A 58 -3.80 6.77 1.65
C LYS A 58 -3.70 8.12 2.35
N HIS A 59 -2.84 8.24 3.36
CA HIS A 59 -2.58 9.50 4.10
C HIS A 59 -1.91 10.54 3.22
N CYS A 60 -0.98 10.14 2.34
CA CYS A 60 -0.35 11.04 1.38
C CYS A 60 -1.27 11.44 0.20
N ASN A 61 -2.56 11.10 0.24
CA ASN A 61 -3.54 11.34 -0.83
C ASN A 61 -3.18 10.73 -2.20
N TYR A 62 -2.41 9.65 -2.18
CA TYR A 62 -2.15 8.81 -3.36
C TYR A 62 -3.05 7.58 -3.34
N ASN A 63 -3.32 7.03 -4.52
CA ASN A 63 -3.91 5.71 -4.73
C ASN A 63 -2.98 4.88 -5.62
N ILE A 64 -2.92 3.58 -5.37
CA ILE A 64 -2.36 2.61 -6.31
C ILE A 64 -3.49 2.17 -7.23
N SER A 65 -3.30 2.33 -8.53
CA SER A 65 -4.15 1.68 -9.53
C SER A 65 -3.28 0.80 -10.44
N SER A 66 -3.79 -0.39 -10.73
CA SER A 66 -3.22 -1.33 -11.66
C SER A 66 -3.90 -1.16 -13.01
N LEU A 67 -3.16 -0.71 -14.02
CA LEU A 67 -3.63 -0.74 -15.40
C LEU A 67 -3.36 -2.13 -15.96
N VAL A 68 -4.42 -2.87 -16.29
CA VAL A 68 -4.34 -4.14 -17.00
C VAL A 68 -4.29 -3.83 -18.50
N GLY A 69 -3.09 -3.88 -19.09
CA GLY A 69 -2.92 -3.90 -20.54
C GLY A 69 -2.70 -5.34 -21.04
N LYS A 70 -3.00 -5.61 -22.32
CA LYS A 70 -2.94 -6.93 -22.99
C LYS A 70 -1.70 -7.81 -22.72
N MET A 71 -0.59 -7.27 -22.21
CA MET A 71 0.59 -8.07 -21.84
C MET A 71 1.35 -7.59 -20.59
N LYS A 72 0.94 -6.51 -19.91
CA LYS A 72 1.67 -6.00 -18.72
C LYS A 72 0.70 -5.40 -17.72
N LEU A 73 0.64 -6.01 -16.54
CA LEU A 73 0.14 -5.37 -15.32
C LEU A 73 1.18 -4.31 -14.92
N LYS A 74 0.77 -3.04 -14.90
CA LYS A 74 1.61 -1.95 -14.39
C LYS A 74 0.89 -1.25 -13.25
N HIS A 75 1.60 -1.09 -12.13
CA HIS A 75 1.13 -0.34 -10.96
C HIS A 75 1.66 1.09 -11.03
N GLY A 76 0.79 2.08 -10.87
CA GLY A 76 1.16 3.49 -10.78
C GLY A 76 0.61 4.13 -9.50
N LEU A 77 1.27 5.20 -9.05
CA LEU A 77 0.75 6.09 -8.01
C LEU A 77 0.10 7.31 -8.66
N TYR A 78 -1.12 7.62 -8.23
CA TYR A 78 -1.90 8.75 -8.74
C TYR A 78 -2.46 9.53 -7.56
N ARG A 79 -2.53 10.85 -7.64
CA ARG A 79 -3.20 11.63 -6.61
C ARG A 79 -4.71 11.47 -6.71
N LYS A 80 -5.40 11.44 -5.57
CA LYS A 80 -6.86 11.29 -5.47
C LYS A 80 -7.66 12.35 -6.22
N ASP A 81 -7.10 13.55 -6.38
CA ASP A 81 -7.71 14.71 -7.04
C ASP A 81 -7.60 14.67 -8.58
N GLN A 82 -6.84 13.71 -9.15
CA GLN A 82 -6.62 13.64 -10.59
C GLN A 82 -7.76 12.92 -11.31
N LYS A 83 -8.30 13.55 -12.35
CA LYS A 83 -9.30 12.91 -13.22
C LYS A 83 -8.67 11.69 -13.92
N PRO A 84 -9.40 10.58 -14.13
CA PRO A 84 -8.87 9.38 -14.78
C PRO A 84 -8.13 9.63 -16.11
N PRO A 85 -8.58 10.52 -17.01
CA PRO A 85 -7.84 10.84 -18.25
C PRO A 85 -6.49 11.55 -18.00
N GLN A 86 -6.38 12.33 -16.92
CA GLN A 86 -5.14 13.04 -16.56
C GLN A 86 -4.11 12.08 -15.94
N ALA A 87 -4.59 11.17 -15.09
CA ALA A 87 -3.78 10.13 -14.48
C ALA A 87 -3.28 9.12 -15.53
N ALA A 88 -4.17 8.70 -16.42
CA ALA A 88 -3.83 7.88 -17.56
C ALA A 88 -2.83 8.64 -18.45
N GLY A 89 -3.18 9.86 -18.89
CA GLY A 89 -2.33 10.77 -19.70
C GLY A 89 -0.87 10.84 -19.29
N ARG A 90 -0.59 11.04 -17.99
CA ARG A 90 0.79 11.04 -17.46
C ARG A 90 1.49 9.71 -17.61
N VAL A 91 0.79 8.59 -17.40
CA VAL A 91 1.37 7.26 -17.60
C VAL A 91 1.76 7.06 -19.05
N ALA A 92 0.89 7.33 -20.03
CA ALA A 92 1.28 7.08 -21.42
C ALA A 92 2.23 8.13 -21.99
N TYR A 93 2.15 9.40 -21.56
CA TYR A 93 3.19 10.39 -21.89
C TYR A 93 4.58 9.92 -21.44
N ARG A 94 4.68 9.41 -20.21
CA ARG A 94 5.92 8.83 -19.66
C ARG A 94 6.40 7.58 -20.41
N TYR A 95 5.54 6.93 -21.20
CA TYR A 95 5.86 5.74 -21.99
C TYR A 95 5.71 5.94 -23.51
N GLY A 96 5.70 7.18 -23.99
CA GLY A 96 5.66 7.49 -25.43
C GLY A 96 4.39 7.04 -26.16
N LYS A 97 3.28 6.78 -25.45
CA LYS A 97 1.98 6.43 -26.06
C LYS A 97 1.01 7.62 -25.96
N ARG A 98 0.33 7.93 -27.06
CA ARG A 98 -0.75 8.93 -27.09
C ARG A 98 -2.04 8.31 -26.51
N PHE A 99 -2.64 8.97 -25.52
CA PHE A 99 -4.04 8.70 -25.17
C PHE A 99 -4.94 9.33 -26.22
N TYR A 100 -5.73 8.52 -26.90
CA TYR A 100 -6.85 8.99 -27.72
C TYR A 100 -8.12 8.79 -26.88
N ASN A 101 -8.78 9.89 -26.51
CA ASN A 101 -10.15 9.85 -26.00
C ASN A 101 -11.06 9.55 -27.19
N GLY A 102 -11.64 8.35 -27.21
CA GLY A 102 -12.89 8.08 -27.93
C GLY A 102 -14.05 8.24 -26.98
#